data_AF-A0A915A6N2-F1
#
_entry.id   AF-A0A915A6N2-F1
#
_cell.length_a   1.000
_cell.length_b   1.000
_cell.length_c   1.000
_cell.angle_alpha   90.00
_cell.angle_beta   90.00
_cell.angle_gamma   90.00
#
_symmetry.space_group_name_H-M   'P 1'
#
loop_
_entity.id
_entity.type
_entity.pdbx_description
1 polymer ?
#
loop_
_entity_poly.entity_id
_entity_poly.type
_entity_poly.pdbx_seq_one_letter_code
_entity_poly.pdbx_strand_id
1 'polypeptide(L)'
;MLDRLSDDTILHIVHHATIKERARMSSLNKRLHKLLHEWSDISHITAHKNGLVFASNKFLYEYTGRTPLMSPHTTQDLLCSALRQCVYIRKLVVSNVQMIKNISIHVFAKLVVVEDLTLPSDLFNRRLKMDDTIMAILSLKKLTSLKILQRYDSELKSANIFHIHHAQSIQAPSITKLKLQGVSVTPDAFEAIALKYSDTLNELCLIGVLVHTPDAASYFESLSRFKVISTLSLPPSLYSLSAEPAIREFNVVHLLPIRHLSVFVYQPEIVECRFLLRKLVPETLNKLCLHDASGVLMKHFAPKEFRGLHFEVKFCRRRETLLEKDWMMGYCDLLSHMVW
;
A
#
# COMPACT_ATOMS: atom_id res chain seq x y z
N MET A 1 -30.58 14.76 32.29
CA MET A 1 -30.20 16.12 31.79
C MET A 1 -30.03 16.10 30.27
N LEU A 2 -29.32 15.11 29.71
CA LEU A 2 -29.20 14.91 28.25
C LEU A 2 -30.55 14.74 27.54
N ASP A 3 -31.58 14.19 28.20
CA ASP A 3 -32.90 13.95 27.59
C ASP A 3 -33.64 15.24 27.17
N ARG A 4 -33.22 16.40 27.69
CA ARG A 4 -33.80 17.72 27.35
C ARG A 4 -33.06 18.46 26.23
N LEU A 5 -31.89 17.97 25.80
CA LEU A 5 -31.12 18.58 24.72
C LEU A 5 -31.65 18.14 23.35
N SER A 6 -31.45 18.96 22.30
CA SER A 6 -31.73 18.54 20.92
C SER A 6 -30.71 17.49 20.45
N ASP A 7 -31.10 16.69 19.45
CA ASP A 7 -30.22 15.66 18.88
C ASP A 7 -28.92 16.28 18.33
N ASP A 8 -28.99 17.44 17.67
CA ASP A 8 -27.81 18.17 17.17
C ASP A 8 -26.86 18.60 18.30
N THR A 9 -27.41 19.06 19.42
CA THR A 9 -26.59 19.48 20.58
C THR A 9 -25.90 18.27 21.19
N ILE A 10 -26.60 17.14 21.29
CA ILE A 10 -26.02 15.89 21.80
C ILE A 10 -24.91 15.40 20.87
N LEU A 11 -25.13 15.37 19.55
CA LEU A 11 -24.10 15.01 18.58
C LEU A 11 -22.87 15.92 18.70
N HIS A 12 -23.09 17.24 18.81
CA HIS A 12 -22.00 18.19 18.97
C HIS A 12 -21.15 17.91 20.23
N ILE A 13 -21.79 17.65 21.37
CA ILE A 13 -21.11 17.29 22.62
C ILE A 13 -20.35 15.97 22.46
N VAL A 14 -20.99 14.95 21.88
CA VAL A 14 -20.43 13.61 21.75
C VAL A 14 -19.25 13.59 20.78
N HIS A 15 -19.22 14.47 19.79
CA HIS A 15 -18.05 14.63 18.90
C HIS A 15 -16.77 14.99 19.67
N HIS A 16 -16.87 15.60 20.86
CA HIS A 16 -15.73 15.89 21.72
C HIS A 16 -15.39 14.77 22.71
N ALA A 17 -16.23 13.74 22.83
CA ALA A 17 -16.02 12.61 23.74
C ALA A 17 -15.13 11.53 23.11
N THR A 18 -14.39 10.82 23.94
CA THR A 18 -13.59 9.65 23.54
C THR A 18 -14.49 8.52 23.04
N ILE A 19 -13.97 7.65 22.17
CA ILE A 19 -14.73 6.49 21.65
C ILE A 19 -15.36 5.63 22.76
N LYS A 20 -14.65 5.45 23.88
CA LYS A 20 -15.15 4.70 25.04
C LYS A 20 -16.34 5.40 25.70
N GLU A 21 -16.31 6.72 25.80
CA GLU A 21 -17.42 7.52 26.32
C GLU A 21 -18.60 7.52 25.34
N ARG A 22 -18.36 7.63 24.04
CA ARG A 22 -19.41 7.52 23.02
C ARG A 22 -20.13 6.18 23.11
N ALA A 23 -19.39 5.07 23.23
CA ALA A 23 -19.94 3.74 23.41
C ALA A 23 -20.75 3.59 24.72
N ARG A 24 -20.32 4.24 25.80
CA ARG A 24 -21.08 4.28 27.07
C ARG A 24 -22.33 5.13 26.95
N MET A 25 -22.27 6.26 26.26
CA MET A 25 -23.42 7.14 26.08
C MET A 25 -24.49 6.49 25.19
N SER A 26 -24.08 5.77 24.14
CA SER A 26 -25.00 5.06 23.25
C SER A 26 -25.71 3.88 23.91
N SER A 27 -25.25 3.39 25.07
CA SER A 27 -25.90 2.31 25.83
C SER A 27 -26.88 2.80 26.90
N LEU A 28 -26.97 4.10 27.17
CA LEU A 28 -27.80 4.64 28.25
C LEU A 28 -29.30 4.54 27.98
N ASN A 29 -29.75 4.83 26.76
CA ASN A 29 -31.16 4.73 26.37
C ASN A 29 -31.34 4.55 24.85
N LYS A 30 -32.56 4.17 24.44
CA LYS A 30 -32.88 3.89 23.02
C LYS A 30 -32.67 5.09 22.09
N ARG A 31 -32.91 6.32 22.57
CA ARG A 31 -32.74 7.55 21.77
C ARG A 31 -31.25 7.79 21.49
N LEU A 32 -30.43 7.78 22.54
CA LEU A 32 -28.98 7.93 22.43
C LEU A 32 -28.35 6.78 21.66
N HIS A 33 -28.87 5.57 21.77
CA HIS A 33 -28.44 4.45 20.93
C HIS A 33 -28.65 4.78 19.45
N LYS A 34 -29.87 5.13 19.04
CA LYS A 34 -30.16 5.48 17.64
C LYS A 34 -29.30 6.65 17.16
N LEU A 35 -29.08 7.65 18.01
CA LEU A 35 -28.32 8.85 17.64
C LEU A 35 -26.81 8.61 17.53
N LEU A 36 -26.24 7.77 18.41
CA LEU A 36 -24.78 7.66 18.61
C LEU A 36 -24.20 6.30 18.22
N HIS A 37 -25.01 5.38 17.68
CA HIS A 37 -24.52 4.07 17.24
C HIS A 37 -23.62 4.16 16.01
N GLU A 38 -23.79 5.15 15.15
CA GLU A 38 -22.93 5.41 13.99
C GLU A 38 -21.89 6.49 14.32
N TRP A 39 -20.64 6.23 13.97
CA TRP A 39 -19.54 7.18 14.16
C TRP A 39 -19.16 7.79 12.80
N SER A 40 -20.07 8.59 12.27
CA SER A 40 -19.96 9.18 10.92
C SER A 40 -18.84 10.21 10.78
N ASP A 41 -18.34 10.74 11.90
CA ASP A 41 -17.24 11.70 11.94
C ASP A 41 -15.85 11.04 11.81
N ILE A 42 -15.73 9.74 12.08
CA ILE A 42 -14.47 9.00 11.92
C ILE A 42 -14.26 8.69 10.44
N SER A 43 -13.21 9.27 9.86
CA SER A 43 -12.86 9.09 8.46
C SER A 43 -11.71 8.10 8.25
N HIS A 44 -10.93 7.81 9.30
CA HIS A 44 -9.73 6.98 9.23
C HIS A 44 -9.66 5.99 10.39
N ILE A 45 -9.33 4.74 10.08
CA ILE A 45 -9.01 3.72 11.08
C ILE A 45 -7.66 3.08 10.75
N THR A 46 -6.77 3.06 11.74
CA THR A 46 -5.50 2.35 11.67
C THR A 46 -5.44 1.28 12.74
N ALA A 47 -5.37 0.02 12.32
CA ALA A 47 -5.21 -1.13 13.17
C ALA A 47 -3.77 -1.63 13.14
N HIS A 48 -3.16 -1.77 14.32
CA HIS A 48 -1.80 -2.28 14.45
C HIS A 48 -1.67 -3.26 15.62
N LYS A 49 -0.53 -3.96 15.67
CA LYS A 49 -0.27 -5.05 16.63
C LYS A 49 -0.61 -4.69 18.09
N ASN A 50 -0.42 -3.42 18.46
CA ASN A 50 -0.53 -2.96 19.84
C ASN A 50 -1.75 -2.06 20.11
N GLY A 51 -2.72 -1.95 19.17
CA GLY A 51 -3.86 -1.05 19.37
C GLY A 51 -4.59 -0.60 18.10
N LEU A 52 -5.41 0.43 18.25
CA LEU A 52 -6.19 1.07 17.19
C LEU A 52 -6.05 2.59 17.25
N VAL A 53 -5.99 3.25 16.10
CA VAL A 53 -6.08 4.70 15.99
C VAL A 53 -7.31 5.04 15.17
N PHE A 54 -8.09 5.99 15.66
CA PHE A 54 -9.26 6.52 15.00
C PHE A 54 -9.02 8.01 14.74
N ALA A 55 -9.15 8.44 13.49
CA ALA A 55 -9.01 9.84 13.17
C ALA A 55 -10.23 10.38 12.43
N SER A 56 -10.57 11.61 12.79
CA SER A 56 -11.51 12.47 12.07
C SER A 56 -10.77 13.70 11.56
N ASN A 57 -11.50 14.62 10.96
CA ASN A 57 -10.96 15.92 10.58
C ASN A 57 -10.60 16.82 11.78
N LYS A 58 -11.03 16.46 13.01
CA LYS A 58 -10.88 17.31 14.20
C LYS A 58 -10.12 16.65 15.35
N PHE A 59 -10.08 15.32 15.41
CA PHE A 59 -9.50 14.60 16.53
C PHE A 59 -8.77 13.35 16.06
N LEU A 60 -7.79 12.95 16.86
CA LEU A 60 -7.09 11.68 16.77
C LEU A 60 -7.22 10.99 18.13
N TYR A 61 -7.74 9.77 18.12
CA TYR A 61 -7.90 8.96 19.31
C TYR A 61 -7.11 7.67 19.14
N GLU A 62 -6.14 7.46 20.04
CA GLU A 62 -5.34 6.24 20.08
C GLU A 62 -5.78 5.35 21.25
N TYR A 63 -6.06 4.11 20.92
CA TYR A 63 -6.33 3.04 21.87
C TYR A 63 -5.14 2.08 21.89
N THR A 64 -4.28 2.22 22.89
CA THR A 64 -3.14 1.29 23.08
C THR A 64 -3.54 0.15 24.01
N GLY A 65 -3.28 -1.09 23.61
CA GLY A 65 -3.46 -2.30 24.44
C GLY A 65 -2.46 -2.45 25.59
N ARG A 66 -1.83 -1.36 26.05
CA ARG A 66 -0.76 -1.38 27.07
C ARG A 66 -1.24 -1.68 28.49
N THR A 67 -2.54 -1.88 28.71
CA THR A 67 -3.01 -2.48 29.96
C THR A 67 -2.66 -3.97 29.96
N PRO A 68 -1.86 -4.47 30.93
CA PRO A 68 -1.32 -5.85 30.96
C PRO A 68 -2.37 -6.97 31.05
N LEU A 69 -3.67 -6.65 31.00
CA LEU A 69 -4.81 -7.56 31.12
C LEU A 69 -5.57 -7.78 29.80
N MET A 70 -5.21 -7.11 28.70
CA MET A 70 -6.00 -7.18 27.46
C MET A 70 -5.38 -8.13 26.44
N SER A 71 -6.06 -9.25 26.21
CA SER A 71 -5.70 -10.21 25.18
C SER A 71 -5.90 -9.62 23.76
N PRO A 72 -5.17 -10.11 22.74
CA PRO A 72 -5.33 -9.72 21.33
C PRO A 72 -6.78 -9.80 20.83
N HIS A 73 -7.58 -10.71 21.39
CA HIS A 73 -9.01 -10.87 21.09
C HIS A 73 -9.80 -9.59 21.36
N THR A 74 -9.47 -8.87 22.44
CA THR A 74 -10.24 -7.69 22.83
C THR A 74 -10.03 -6.51 21.87
N THR A 75 -8.83 -6.36 21.32
CA THR A 75 -8.54 -5.32 20.31
C THR A 75 -9.18 -5.67 18.96
N GLN A 76 -9.26 -6.96 18.62
CA GLN A 76 -9.97 -7.43 17.43
C GLN A 76 -11.48 -7.20 17.54
N ASP A 77 -12.08 -7.50 18.68
CA ASP A 77 -13.51 -7.26 18.92
C ASP A 77 -13.84 -5.76 18.83
N LEU A 78 -12.94 -4.91 19.36
CA LEU A 78 -13.07 -3.46 19.23
C LEU A 78 -12.99 -3.01 17.77
N LEU A 79 -12.06 -3.56 16.97
CA LEU A 79 -11.98 -3.25 15.54
C LEU A 79 -13.26 -3.70 14.81
N CYS A 80 -13.74 -4.91 15.09
CA CYS A 80 -14.98 -5.43 14.52
C CYS A 80 -16.18 -4.53 14.85
N SER A 81 -16.32 -4.11 16.11
CA SER A 81 -17.35 -3.18 16.54
C SER A 81 -17.22 -1.83 15.83
N ALA A 82 -16.01 -1.28 15.75
CA ALA A 82 -15.79 0.01 15.13
C ALA A 82 -16.09 -0.02 13.62
N LEU A 83 -15.67 -1.06 12.89
CA LEU A 83 -16.00 -1.20 11.47
C LEU A 83 -17.51 -1.34 11.23
N ARG A 84 -18.27 -1.89 12.18
CA ARG A 84 -19.75 -1.92 12.10
C ARG A 84 -20.39 -0.56 12.32
N GLN A 85 -19.73 0.32 13.09
CA GLN A 85 -20.24 1.65 13.46
C GLN A 85 -19.71 2.77 12.53
N CYS A 86 -18.57 2.55 11.86
CA CYS A 86 -17.90 3.52 11.00
C CYS A 86 -18.00 3.11 9.52
N VAL A 87 -19.22 2.95 9.00
CA VAL A 87 -19.42 2.47 7.62
C VAL A 87 -18.92 3.46 6.54
N TYR A 88 -18.71 4.72 6.92
CA TYR A 88 -18.27 5.82 6.06
C TYR A 88 -16.77 6.16 6.15
N ILE A 89 -15.95 5.25 6.68
CA ILE A 89 -14.50 5.46 6.67
C ILE A 89 -13.96 5.57 5.24
N ARG A 90 -13.07 6.53 5.01
CA ARG A 90 -12.38 6.76 3.74
C ARG A 90 -11.04 6.03 3.68
N LYS A 91 -10.41 5.84 4.84
CA LYS A 91 -9.09 5.21 4.94
C LYS A 91 -9.07 4.10 5.98
N LEU A 92 -8.59 2.93 5.55
CA LEU A 92 -8.40 1.77 6.41
C LEU A 92 -6.96 1.27 6.28
N VAL A 93 -6.23 1.28 7.39
CA VAL A 93 -4.89 0.72 7.48
C VAL A 93 -4.92 -0.46 8.44
N VAL A 94 -4.54 -1.64 7.98
CA VAL A 94 -4.36 -2.83 8.82
C VAL A 94 -2.92 -3.26 8.68
N SER A 95 -2.14 -3.16 9.76
CA SER A 95 -0.72 -3.53 9.72
C SER A 95 -0.44 -4.93 10.23
N ASN A 96 -1.41 -5.66 10.78
CA ASN A 96 -1.22 -7.02 11.29
C ASN A 96 -2.43 -7.90 10.98
N VAL A 97 -2.20 -9.06 10.35
CA VAL A 97 -3.25 -10.01 9.95
C VAL A 97 -4.11 -10.48 11.13
N GLN A 98 -3.52 -10.62 12.32
CA GLN A 98 -4.25 -11.07 13.51
C GLN A 98 -5.42 -10.14 13.87
N MET A 99 -5.35 -8.86 13.48
CA MET A 99 -6.43 -7.90 13.72
C MET A 99 -7.70 -8.23 12.95
N ILE A 100 -7.59 -8.86 11.78
CA ILE A 100 -8.72 -9.09 10.87
C ILE A 100 -9.09 -10.57 10.71
N LYS A 101 -8.27 -11.50 11.22
CA LYS A 101 -8.43 -12.95 11.04
C LYS A 101 -9.82 -13.51 11.38
N ASN A 102 -10.48 -12.97 12.41
CA ASN A 102 -11.78 -13.44 12.89
C ASN A 102 -12.90 -12.43 12.62
N ILE A 103 -12.64 -11.37 11.85
CA ILE A 103 -13.67 -10.41 11.47
C ILE A 103 -14.48 -11.01 10.31
N SER A 104 -15.78 -11.11 10.49
CA SER A 104 -16.69 -11.62 9.45
C SER A 104 -16.59 -10.79 8.17
N ILE A 105 -16.55 -11.47 7.02
CA ILE A 105 -16.55 -10.86 5.69
C ILE A 105 -17.69 -9.85 5.47
N HIS A 106 -18.83 -10.05 6.12
CA HIS A 106 -19.99 -9.15 6.04
C HIS A 106 -19.75 -7.78 6.67
N VAL A 107 -18.76 -7.66 7.56
CA VAL A 107 -18.37 -6.36 8.12
C VAL A 107 -17.66 -5.53 7.05
N PHE A 108 -16.74 -6.14 6.29
CA PHE A 108 -16.04 -5.45 5.21
C PHE A 108 -16.98 -5.10 4.06
N ALA A 109 -17.91 -5.98 3.71
CA ALA A 109 -18.89 -5.73 2.65
C ALA A 109 -19.81 -4.52 2.90
N LYS A 110 -19.93 -4.07 4.16
CA LYS A 110 -20.72 -2.88 4.54
C LYS A 110 -19.94 -1.57 4.45
N LEU A 111 -18.63 -1.60 4.24
CA LEU A 111 -17.83 -0.39 4.09
C LEU A 111 -18.04 0.17 2.67
N VAL A 112 -18.64 1.36 2.57
CA VAL A 112 -19.17 1.84 1.27
C VAL A 112 -18.22 2.79 0.55
N VAL A 113 -17.38 3.53 1.29
CA VAL A 113 -16.65 4.70 0.78
C VAL A 113 -15.13 4.64 1.03
N VAL A 114 -14.58 3.45 1.28
CA VAL A 114 -13.13 3.29 1.45
C VAL A 114 -12.43 3.63 0.14
N GLU A 115 -11.54 4.62 0.19
CA GLU A 115 -10.76 5.17 -0.93
C GLU A 115 -9.27 4.76 -0.83
N ASP A 116 -8.68 4.77 0.38
CA ASP A 116 -7.28 4.37 0.64
C ASP A 116 -7.24 3.15 1.57
N LEU A 117 -6.77 2.03 1.04
CA LEU A 117 -6.68 0.76 1.76
C LEU A 117 -5.23 0.31 1.85
N THR A 118 -4.78 0.03 3.08
CA THR A 118 -3.46 -0.55 3.36
C THR A 118 -3.60 -1.86 4.13
N LEU A 119 -3.02 -2.93 3.59
CA LEU A 119 -3.08 -4.29 4.13
C LEU A 119 -1.68 -4.87 4.35
N PRO A 120 -1.52 -5.83 5.27
CA PRO A 120 -0.25 -6.52 5.47
C PRO A 120 -0.06 -7.61 4.41
N SER A 121 1.15 -7.72 3.86
CA SER A 121 1.55 -8.76 2.89
C SER A 121 1.31 -10.19 3.39
N ASP A 122 1.48 -10.41 4.70
CA ASP A 122 1.23 -11.70 5.37
C ASP A 122 -0.21 -12.21 5.14
N LEU A 123 -1.16 -11.36 4.74
CA LEU A 123 -2.52 -11.78 4.41
C LEU A 123 -2.54 -12.80 3.26
N PHE A 124 -1.60 -12.69 2.32
CA PHE A 124 -1.45 -13.54 1.14
C PHE A 124 -0.68 -14.84 1.41
N ASN A 125 -0.39 -15.13 2.68
CA ASN A 125 0.26 -16.36 3.07
C ASN A 125 -0.69 -17.55 2.88
N ARG A 126 -0.34 -18.48 2.00
CA ARG A 126 -1.14 -19.69 1.70
C ARG A 126 -1.50 -20.52 2.94
N ARG A 127 -0.72 -20.44 4.03
CA ARG A 127 -0.98 -21.18 5.27
C ARG A 127 -2.09 -20.58 6.13
N LEU A 128 -2.46 -19.31 5.94
CA LEU A 128 -3.43 -18.61 6.78
C LEU A 128 -4.89 -18.79 6.34
N LYS A 129 -5.14 -19.30 5.12
CA LYS A 129 -6.49 -19.50 4.55
C LYS A 129 -7.38 -18.26 4.67
N MET A 130 -6.90 -17.12 4.17
CA MET A 130 -7.56 -15.81 4.28
C MET A 130 -8.26 -15.35 2.99
N ASP A 131 -8.35 -16.21 1.98
CA ASP A 131 -8.87 -15.88 0.64
C ASP A 131 -10.23 -15.18 0.68
N ASP A 132 -11.23 -15.73 1.40
CA ASP A 132 -12.56 -15.12 1.47
C ASP A 132 -12.51 -13.71 2.08
N THR A 133 -11.62 -13.49 3.06
CA THR A 133 -11.43 -12.17 3.67
C THR A 133 -10.73 -11.22 2.71
N ILE A 134 -9.72 -11.70 1.97
CA ILE A 134 -9.04 -10.93 0.92
C ILE A 134 -10.07 -10.50 -0.13
N MET A 135 -10.85 -11.44 -0.65
CA MET A 135 -11.85 -11.17 -1.68
C MET A 135 -12.89 -10.16 -1.20
N ALA A 136 -13.41 -10.32 0.03
CA ALA A 136 -14.35 -9.38 0.62
C ALA A 136 -13.76 -7.96 0.74
N ILE A 137 -12.51 -7.84 1.19
CA ILE A 137 -11.84 -6.53 1.35
C ILE A 137 -11.50 -5.90 -0.01
N LEU A 138 -11.04 -6.69 -1.00
CA LEU A 138 -10.72 -6.17 -2.33
C LEU A 138 -11.98 -5.81 -3.14
N SER A 139 -13.14 -6.35 -2.78
CA SER A 139 -14.42 -6.01 -3.41
C SER A 139 -14.95 -4.60 -3.12
N LEU A 140 -14.25 -3.81 -2.29
CA LEU A 140 -14.60 -2.43 -1.99
C LEU A 140 -14.58 -1.56 -3.25
N LYS A 141 -15.73 -1.00 -3.62
CA LYS A 141 -15.96 -0.40 -4.94
C LYS A 141 -15.42 1.02 -5.12
N LYS A 142 -15.03 1.70 -4.04
CA LYS A 142 -14.59 3.10 -4.05
C LYS A 142 -13.07 3.27 -3.90
N LEU A 143 -12.31 2.17 -3.88
CA LEU A 143 -10.86 2.22 -3.75
C LEU A 143 -10.25 3.00 -4.92
N THR A 144 -9.35 3.92 -4.59
CA THR A 144 -8.48 4.64 -5.53
C THR A 144 -7.01 4.33 -5.24
N SER A 145 -6.67 3.98 -4.00
CA SER A 145 -5.34 3.60 -3.53
C SER A 145 -5.39 2.24 -2.83
N LEU A 146 -4.59 1.29 -3.32
CA LEU A 146 -4.38 -0.02 -2.69
C LEU A 146 -2.91 -0.23 -2.38
N LYS A 147 -2.61 -0.53 -1.12
CA LYS A 147 -1.25 -0.78 -0.63
C LYS A 147 -1.21 -2.12 0.10
N ILE A 148 -0.38 -3.04 -0.37
CA ILE A 148 -0.06 -4.29 0.32
C ILE A 148 1.39 -4.18 0.75
N LEU A 149 1.62 -4.13 2.06
CA LEU A 149 2.91 -3.73 2.63
C LEU A 149 3.50 -4.79 3.55
N GLN A 150 4.81 -4.97 3.48
CA GLN A 150 5.59 -5.79 4.40
C GLN A 150 5.82 -5.03 5.71
N ARG A 151 5.67 -5.72 6.85
CA ARG A 151 6.11 -5.15 8.14
C ARG A 151 7.61 -5.38 8.28
N TYR A 152 8.31 -4.42 8.89
CA TYR A 152 9.75 -4.56 9.15
C TYR A 152 10.08 -5.59 10.25
N ASP A 153 9.10 -5.87 11.13
CA ASP A 153 9.26 -6.79 12.27
C ASP A 153 8.64 -8.18 12.00
N SER A 154 8.17 -8.46 10.79
CA SER A 154 7.72 -9.79 10.41
C SER A 154 8.69 -10.46 9.45
N GLU A 155 8.84 -11.78 9.62
CA GLU A 155 9.66 -12.60 8.75
C GLU A 155 9.19 -12.51 7.30
N LEU A 156 10.16 -12.49 6.40
CA LEU A 156 9.94 -12.41 4.97
C LEU A 156 9.58 -13.79 4.45
N LYS A 157 8.46 -13.88 3.71
CA LYS A 157 7.91 -15.16 3.27
C LYS A 157 7.62 -15.14 1.78
N SER A 158 8.38 -15.94 1.02
CA SER A 158 8.12 -16.17 -0.42
C SER A 158 6.76 -16.81 -0.69
N ALA A 159 6.16 -17.43 0.34
CA ALA A 159 4.83 -18.03 0.28
C ALA A 159 3.67 -17.02 0.31
N ASN A 160 3.94 -15.72 0.45
CA ASN A 160 2.94 -14.67 0.27
C ASN A 160 2.75 -14.43 -1.23
N ILE A 161 1.71 -14.99 -1.84
CA ILE A 161 1.55 -14.99 -3.31
C ILE A 161 0.27 -14.28 -3.73
N PHE A 162 0.42 -13.28 -4.61
CA PHE A 162 -0.66 -12.53 -5.21
C PHE A 162 -1.02 -13.12 -6.59
N HIS A 163 -2.08 -13.93 -6.61
CA HIS A 163 -2.60 -14.64 -7.78
C HIS A 163 -3.64 -13.83 -8.59
N ILE A 164 -3.97 -14.34 -9.78
CA ILE A 164 -4.97 -13.74 -10.68
C ILE A 164 -6.34 -13.54 -10.03
N HIS A 165 -6.83 -14.49 -9.23
CA HIS A 165 -8.13 -14.34 -8.55
C HIS A 165 -8.14 -13.19 -7.54
N HIS A 166 -7.00 -12.89 -6.90
CA HIS A 166 -6.87 -11.68 -6.07
C HIS A 166 -6.95 -10.41 -6.91
N ALA A 167 -6.27 -10.35 -8.06
CA ALA A 167 -6.36 -9.22 -8.98
C ALA A 167 -7.81 -9.00 -9.47
N GLN A 168 -8.49 -10.07 -9.86
CA GLN A 168 -9.88 -10.05 -10.34
C GLN A 168 -10.88 -9.64 -9.24
N SER A 169 -10.57 -9.93 -7.98
CA SER A 169 -11.40 -9.58 -6.83
C SER A 169 -11.39 -8.10 -6.50
N ILE A 170 -10.42 -7.33 -7.00
CA ILE A 170 -10.42 -5.87 -6.85
C ILE A 170 -11.58 -5.32 -7.68
N GLN A 171 -12.70 -4.95 -7.06
CA GLN A 171 -13.90 -4.51 -7.81
C GLN A 171 -13.96 -3.01 -8.09
N ALA A 172 -13.06 -2.22 -7.49
CA ALA A 172 -12.99 -0.79 -7.76
C ALA A 172 -12.77 -0.52 -9.26
N PRO A 173 -13.51 0.43 -9.86
CA PRO A 173 -13.43 0.70 -11.29
C PRO A 173 -12.18 1.51 -11.67
N SER A 174 -11.55 2.21 -10.71
CA SER A 174 -10.45 3.13 -11.01
C SER A 174 -9.46 3.18 -9.84
N ILE A 175 -8.41 2.37 -9.93
CA ILE A 175 -7.26 2.45 -9.02
C ILE A 175 -6.23 3.38 -9.66
N THR A 176 -5.87 4.44 -8.96
CA THR A 176 -4.83 5.38 -9.40
C THR A 176 -3.47 5.07 -8.78
N LYS A 177 -3.45 4.38 -7.64
CA LYS A 177 -2.23 4.03 -6.90
C LYS A 177 -2.25 2.56 -6.46
N LEU A 178 -1.23 1.82 -6.86
CA LEU A 178 -1.00 0.44 -6.42
C LEU A 178 0.42 0.32 -5.89
N LYS A 179 0.55 -0.13 -4.64
CA LYS A 179 1.84 -0.42 -4.00
C LYS A 179 1.83 -1.85 -3.47
N LEU A 180 2.77 -2.66 -3.93
CA LEU A 180 2.90 -4.06 -3.53
C LEU A 180 4.29 -4.28 -2.94
N GLN A 181 4.36 -4.89 -1.76
CA GLN A 181 5.60 -5.23 -1.06
C GLN A 181 5.41 -6.52 -0.27
N GLY A 182 6.46 -7.34 -0.16
CA GLY A 182 6.42 -8.58 0.63
C GLY A 182 5.56 -9.68 0.02
N VAL A 183 5.26 -9.56 -1.27
CA VAL A 183 4.45 -10.52 -2.03
C VAL A 183 5.16 -10.91 -3.32
N SER A 184 4.99 -12.18 -3.69
CA SER A 184 5.31 -12.68 -5.02
C SER A 184 4.10 -12.47 -5.92
N VAL A 185 4.24 -11.76 -7.03
CA VAL A 185 3.14 -11.52 -7.99
C VAL A 185 3.29 -12.48 -9.15
N THR A 186 2.22 -13.17 -9.55
CA THR A 186 2.24 -14.04 -10.74
C THR A 186 2.06 -13.24 -12.03
N PRO A 187 2.57 -13.71 -13.19
CA PRO A 187 2.44 -12.99 -14.46
C PRO A 187 0.97 -12.65 -14.78
N ASP A 188 0.08 -13.64 -14.70
CA ASP A 188 -1.35 -13.48 -15.00
C ASP A 188 -2.06 -12.49 -14.06
N ALA A 189 -1.57 -12.36 -12.82
CA ALA A 189 -2.13 -11.39 -11.88
C ALA A 189 -1.74 -9.96 -12.26
N PHE A 190 -0.49 -9.79 -12.69
CA PHE A 190 0.01 -8.51 -13.17
C PHE A 190 -0.66 -8.11 -14.49
N GLU A 191 -0.86 -9.06 -15.40
CA GLU A 191 -1.61 -8.85 -16.64
C GLU A 191 -3.05 -8.42 -16.35
N ALA A 192 -3.75 -9.11 -15.45
CA ALA A 192 -5.11 -8.74 -15.06
C ALA A 192 -5.21 -7.31 -14.50
N ILE A 193 -4.21 -6.88 -13.70
CA ILE A 193 -4.11 -5.50 -13.22
C ILE A 193 -3.90 -4.54 -14.39
N ALA A 194 -2.96 -4.86 -15.30
CA ALA A 194 -2.63 -4.02 -16.44
C ALA A 194 -3.81 -3.84 -17.41
N LEU A 195 -4.54 -4.91 -17.69
CA LEU A 195 -5.76 -4.87 -18.51
C LEU A 195 -6.82 -3.99 -17.85
N LYS A 196 -7.08 -4.21 -16.56
CA LYS A 196 -8.17 -3.54 -15.85
C LYS A 196 -7.92 -2.06 -15.60
N TYR A 197 -6.67 -1.68 -15.30
CA TYR A 197 -6.32 -0.32 -14.87
C TYR A 197 -5.40 0.43 -15.84
N SER A 198 -5.30 -0.02 -17.09
CA SER A 198 -4.48 0.59 -18.16
C SER A 198 -4.67 2.12 -18.28
N ASP A 199 -5.91 2.59 -18.17
CA ASP A 199 -6.28 4.00 -18.33
C ASP A 199 -6.36 4.79 -17.01
N THR A 200 -6.16 4.15 -15.85
CA THR A 200 -6.39 4.79 -14.53
C THR A 200 -5.17 4.73 -13.61
N LEU A 201 -4.31 3.71 -13.73
CA LEU A 201 -3.18 3.53 -12.83
C LEU A 201 -2.06 4.52 -13.13
N ASN A 202 -1.85 5.46 -12.20
CA ASN A 202 -0.88 6.54 -12.33
C ASN A 202 0.41 6.28 -11.53
N GLU A 203 0.28 5.62 -10.37
CA GLU A 203 1.41 5.26 -9.50
C GLU A 203 1.46 3.75 -9.27
N LEU A 204 2.54 3.11 -9.74
CA LEU A 204 2.80 1.69 -9.55
C LEU A 204 4.13 1.49 -8.82
N CYS A 205 4.04 1.08 -7.56
CA CYS A 205 5.20 0.82 -6.72
C CYS A 205 5.38 -0.67 -6.46
N LEU A 206 6.32 -1.29 -7.16
CA LEU A 206 6.68 -2.70 -7.02
C LEU A 206 8.02 -2.92 -6.28
N ILE A 207 8.66 -1.86 -5.74
CA ILE A 207 9.79 -2.05 -4.84
C ILE A 207 9.33 -2.87 -3.65
N GLY A 208 9.86 -4.08 -3.49
CA GLY A 208 9.38 -5.01 -2.48
C GLY A 208 8.69 -6.25 -3.04
N VAL A 209 8.42 -6.30 -4.33
CA VAL A 209 7.77 -7.43 -4.99
C VAL A 209 8.82 -8.46 -5.42
N LEU A 210 8.43 -9.73 -5.37
CA LEU A 210 9.12 -10.79 -6.08
C LEU A 210 8.33 -11.13 -7.35
N VAL A 211 9.02 -11.19 -8.49
CA VAL A 211 8.47 -11.74 -9.72
C VAL A 211 9.32 -12.91 -10.18
N HIS A 212 8.73 -13.82 -10.94
CA HIS A 212 9.47 -14.92 -11.54
C HIS A 212 10.25 -14.40 -12.76
N THR A 213 11.57 -14.22 -12.60
CA THR A 213 12.47 -13.63 -13.60
C THR A 213 12.42 -14.30 -14.97
N PRO A 214 12.28 -15.65 -15.09
CA PRO A 214 12.08 -16.29 -16.40
C PRO A 214 10.88 -15.78 -17.19
N ASP A 215 9.87 -15.22 -16.50
CA ASP A 215 8.66 -14.66 -17.11
C ASP A 215 8.76 -13.12 -17.29
N ALA A 216 9.96 -12.52 -17.17
CA ALA A 216 10.16 -11.07 -17.25
C ALA A 216 9.49 -10.44 -18.48
N ALA A 217 9.59 -11.09 -19.63
CA ALA A 217 8.96 -10.64 -20.87
C ALA A 217 7.44 -10.40 -20.72
N SER A 218 6.72 -11.31 -20.06
CA SER A 218 5.28 -11.19 -19.83
C SER A 218 4.92 -10.02 -18.92
N TYR A 219 5.76 -9.73 -17.90
CA TYR A 219 5.58 -8.54 -17.07
C TYR A 219 5.82 -7.25 -17.85
N PHE A 220 6.85 -7.19 -18.70
CA PHE A 220 7.10 -6.01 -19.54
C PHE A 220 6.00 -5.82 -20.59
N GLU A 221 5.51 -6.88 -21.22
CA GLU A 221 4.36 -6.81 -22.12
C GLU A 221 3.13 -6.23 -21.39
N SER A 222 2.84 -6.71 -20.18
CA SER A 222 1.76 -6.17 -19.35
C SER A 222 2.00 -4.71 -18.98
N LEU A 223 3.24 -4.34 -18.62
CA LEU A 223 3.62 -2.97 -18.27
C LEU A 223 3.40 -2.00 -19.43
N SER A 224 3.61 -2.43 -20.68
CA SER A 224 3.41 -1.62 -21.88
C SER A 224 1.96 -1.12 -22.08
N ARG A 225 0.99 -1.74 -21.39
CA ARG A 225 -0.43 -1.42 -21.51
C ARG A 225 -0.85 -0.16 -20.74
N PHE A 226 -0.05 0.29 -19.78
CA PHE A 226 -0.40 1.45 -18.95
C PHE A 226 -0.24 2.76 -19.72
N LYS A 227 -1.35 3.47 -19.98
CA LYS A 227 -1.37 4.67 -20.81
C LYS A 227 -1.14 5.98 -20.03
N VAL A 228 -1.32 5.95 -18.71
CA VAL A 228 -1.27 7.14 -17.85
C VAL A 228 -0.29 7.01 -16.68
N ILE A 229 0.56 5.98 -16.69
CA ILE A 229 1.54 5.74 -15.62
C ILE A 229 2.57 6.87 -15.57
N SER A 230 2.61 7.62 -14.47
CA SER A 230 3.61 8.69 -14.28
C SER A 230 4.70 8.31 -13.29
N THR A 231 4.42 7.40 -12.36
CA THR A 231 5.38 6.98 -11.32
C THR A 231 5.50 5.47 -11.32
N LEU A 232 6.69 4.97 -11.61
CA LEU A 232 6.98 3.54 -11.69
C LEU A 232 8.20 3.20 -10.84
N SER A 233 8.10 2.14 -10.05
CA SER A 233 9.26 1.53 -9.41
C SER A 233 9.35 0.04 -9.75
N LEU A 234 10.47 -0.42 -10.26
CA LEU A 234 10.69 -1.81 -10.64
C LEU A 234 11.36 -2.61 -9.50
N PRO A 235 10.96 -3.87 -9.24
CA PRO A 235 11.65 -4.74 -8.30
C PRO A 235 12.94 -5.28 -8.93
N PRO A 236 13.98 -5.61 -8.11
CA PRO A 236 15.23 -6.16 -8.63
C PRO A 236 15.03 -7.48 -9.39
N SER A 237 14.06 -8.29 -8.98
CA SER A 237 13.74 -9.57 -9.63
C SER A 237 13.09 -9.43 -11.01
N LEU A 238 12.54 -8.24 -11.33
CA LEU A 238 12.07 -7.94 -12.69
C LEU A 238 13.17 -7.25 -13.47
N TYR A 239 13.83 -6.28 -12.84
CA TYR A 239 14.90 -5.54 -13.46
C TYR A 239 15.83 -4.94 -12.40
N SER A 240 17.12 -5.10 -12.64
CA SER A 240 18.16 -4.33 -11.98
C SER A 240 19.16 -3.86 -13.02
N LEU A 241 19.69 -2.65 -12.83
CA LEU A 241 20.79 -2.14 -13.61
C LEU A 241 22.05 -2.93 -13.22
N SER A 242 22.46 -3.82 -14.12
CA SER A 242 23.57 -4.76 -13.94
C SER A 242 24.53 -4.71 -15.13
N ALA A 243 25.47 -5.67 -15.17
CA ALA A 243 26.36 -5.89 -16.31
C ALA A 243 25.64 -6.49 -17.53
N GLU A 244 24.44 -7.05 -17.36
CA GLU A 244 23.71 -7.65 -18.48
C GLU A 244 23.01 -6.60 -19.34
N PRO A 245 22.96 -6.77 -20.69
CA PRO A 245 22.37 -5.79 -21.59
C PRO A 245 20.89 -5.55 -21.30
N ALA A 246 20.54 -4.32 -20.93
CA ALA A 246 19.17 -3.93 -20.55
C ALA A 246 18.22 -3.63 -21.73
N ILE A 247 18.63 -3.92 -22.97
CA ILE A 247 18.10 -3.25 -24.16
C ILE A 247 16.63 -3.60 -24.44
N ARG A 248 16.22 -4.87 -24.28
CA ARG A 248 14.88 -5.29 -24.70
C ARG A 248 13.78 -4.79 -23.76
N GLU A 249 14.04 -4.85 -22.47
CA GLU A 249 13.14 -4.48 -21.38
C GLU A 249 12.99 -2.97 -21.29
N PHE A 250 14.09 -2.22 -21.45
CA PHE A 250 14.05 -0.75 -21.43
C PHE A 250 13.41 -0.14 -22.66
N ASN A 251 13.36 -0.83 -23.80
CA ASN A 251 12.59 -0.34 -24.95
C ASN A 251 11.10 -0.20 -24.59
N VAL A 252 10.56 -1.06 -23.73
CA VAL A 252 9.18 -0.90 -23.24
C VAL A 252 9.09 0.29 -22.29
N VAL A 253 9.98 0.37 -21.30
CA VAL A 253 9.96 1.44 -20.29
C VAL A 253 10.11 2.82 -20.95
N HIS A 254 10.97 2.93 -21.95
CA HIS A 254 11.22 4.15 -22.72
C HIS A 254 9.97 4.74 -23.36
N LEU A 255 9.03 3.88 -23.80
CA LEU A 255 7.79 4.29 -24.47
C LEU A 255 6.67 4.72 -23.51
N LEU A 256 6.84 4.48 -22.21
CA LEU A 256 5.83 4.84 -21.20
C LEU A 256 5.92 6.32 -20.81
N PRO A 257 4.80 6.98 -20.47
CA PRO A 257 4.76 8.40 -20.09
C PRO A 257 5.24 8.66 -18.64
N ILE A 258 6.34 8.01 -18.24
CA ILE A 258 6.85 8.02 -16.88
C ILE A 258 7.61 9.31 -16.58
N ARG A 259 7.21 9.99 -15.51
CA ARG A 259 7.89 11.17 -14.96
C ARG A 259 8.83 10.84 -13.81
N HIS A 260 8.54 9.77 -13.07
CA HIS A 260 9.34 9.31 -11.93
C HIS A 260 9.63 7.81 -12.05
N LEU A 261 10.91 7.46 -12.20
CA LEU A 261 11.35 6.07 -12.32
C LEU A 261 12.26 5.71 -11.14
N SER A 262 12.02 4.57 -10.51
CA SER A 262 12.88 3.98 -9.49
C SER A 262 13.36 2.60 -9.92
N VAL A 263 14.68 2.39 -9.94
CA VAL A 263 15.29 1.11 -10.32
C VAL A 263 16.43 0.71 -9.37
N PHE A 264 16.62 -0.60 -9.21
CA PHE A 264 17.73 -1.15 -8.44
C PHE A 264 19.00 -1.22 -9.24
N VAL A 265 20.12 -1.14 -8.53
CA VAL A 265 21.46 -1.25 -9.09
C VAL A 265 22.14 -2.45 -8.43
N TYR A 266 22.58 -3.40 -9.26
CA TYR A 266 23.24 -4.61 -8.80
C TYR A 266 24.43 -4.91 -9.71
N GLN A 267 25.65 -4.84 -9.16
CA GLN A 267 26.89 -5.07 -9.92
C GLN A 267 26.89 -4.36 -11.30
N PRO A 268 26.72 -3.03 -11.32
CA PRO A 268 26.54 -2.30 -12.57
C PRO A 268 27.82 -2.20 -13.38
N GLU A 269 27.70 -2.28 -14.70
CA GLU A 269 28.74 -1.77 -15.60
C GLU A 269 28.53 -0.27 -15.86
N ILE A 270 29.58 0.52 -15.65
CA ILE A 270 29.52 1.99 -15.80
C ILE A 270 29.16 2.40 -17.23
N VAL A 271 29.59 1.62 -18.23
CA VAL A 271 29.29 1.88 -19.65
C VAL A 271 27.79 1.69 -19.91
N GLU A 272 27.21 0.59 -19.46
CA GLU A 272 25.77 0.32 -19.56
C GLU A 272 24.93 1.37 -18.82
N CYS A 273 25.36 1.79 -17.63
CA CYS A 273 24.71 2.87 -16.89
C CYS A 273 24.69 4.18 -17.69
N ARG A 274 25.82 4.56 -18.31
CA ARG A 274 25.90 5.76 -19.14
C ARG A 274 25.01 5.65 -20.37
N PHE A 275 24.94 4.47 -20.98
CA PHE A 275 24.07 4.21 -22.12
C PHE A 275 22.59 4.39 -21.74
N LEU A 276 22.15 3.75 -20.64
CA LEU A 276 20.79 3.87 -20.13
C LEU A 276 20.41 5.33 -19.88
N LEU A 277 21.25 6.07 -19.12
CA LEU A 277 21.00 7.46 -18.74
C LEU A 277 20.87 8.40 -19.95
N ARG A 278 21.50 8.07 -21.08
CA ARG A 278 21.53 8.95 -22.26
C ARG A 278 20.60 8.52 -23.39
N LYS A 279 20.20 7.24 -23.44
CA LYS A 279 19.53 6.65 -24.61
C LYS A 279 18.26 5.89 -24.31
N LEU A 280 18.10 5.34 -23.10
CA LEU A 280 16.99 4.42 -22.82
C LEU A 280 15.96 4.98 -21.84
N VAL A 281 16.24 6.09 -21.16
CA VAL A 281 15.25 6.72 -20.29
C VAL A 281 14.12 7.36 -21.10
N PRO A 282 12.88 7.43 -20.55
CA PRO A 282 11.78 8.15 -21.20
C PRO A 282 12.09 9.65 -21.39
N GLU A 283 11.65 10.22 -22.50
CA GLU A 283 11.77 11.68 -22.73
C GLU A 283 10.93 12.49 -21.73
N THR A 284 9.85 11.89 -21.20
CA THR A 284 8.96 12.51 -20.21
C THR A 284 9.50 12.46 -18.78
N LEU A 285 10.67 11.84 -18.57
CA LEU A 285 11.25 11.64 -17.24
C LEU A 285 11.67 12.97 -16.61
N ASN A 286 11.26 13.17 -15.35
CA ASN A 286 11.70 14.30 -14.53
C ASN A 286 12.70 13.87 -13.46
N LYS A 287 12.56 12.64 -12.93
CA LYS A 287 13.39 12.13 -11.83
C LYS A 287 13.65 10.63 -11.96
N LEU A 288 14.93 10.27 -11.89
CA LEU A 288 15.41 8.89 -11.79
C LEU A 288 15.97 8.63 -10.40
N CYS A 289 15.42 7.66 -9.70
CA CYS A 289 15.91 7.20 -8.40
C CYS A 289 16.67 5.87 -8.59
N LEU A 290 17.98 5.89 -8.31
CA LEU A 290 18.85 4.73 -8.39
C LEU A 290 19.11 4.17 -6.99
N HIS A 291 18.65 2.95 -6.74
CA HIS A 291 18.85 2.26 -5.47
C HIS A 291 20.14 1.45 -5.53
N ASP A 292 21.26 2.14 -5.25
CA ASP A 292 22.60 1.56 -5.22
C ASP A 292 23.05 1.30 -3.78
N ALA A 293 22.90 0.05 -3.33
CA ALA A 293 23.35 -0.36 -2.00
C ALA A 293 24.87 -0.37 -1.84
N SER A 294 25.62 -0.49 -2.94
CA SER A 294 27.08 -0.58 -2.95
C SER A 294 27.78 0.80 -2.97
N GLY A 295 27.05 1.83 -3.42
CA GLY A 295 27.59 3.16 -3.66
C GLY A 295 28.59 3.23 -4.82
N VAL A 296 28.71 2.16 -5.62
CA VAL A 296 29.63 2.08 -6.76
C VAL A 296 29.34 3.18 -7.77
N LEU A 297 28.08 3.47 -8.05
CA LEU A 297 27.71 4.52 -9.00
C LEU A 297 28.10 5.90 -8.46
N MET A 298 27.80 6.17 -7.20
CA MET A 298 28.14 7.46 -6.58
C MET A 298 29.66 7.72 -6.56
N LYS A 299 30.48 6.66 -6.43
CA LYS A 299 31.95 6.77 -6.47
C LYS A 299 32.49 7.04 -7.86
N HIS A 300 31.89 6.45 -8.90
CA HIS A 300 32.37 6.57 -10.28
C HIS A 300 31.80 7.78 -11.01
N PHE A 301 30.55 8.16 -10.71
CA PHE A 301 29.90 9.26 -11.38
C PHE A 301 30.30 10.61 -10.80
N ALA A 302 30.94 11.45 -11.60
CA ALA A 302 31.20 12.82 -11.22
C ALA A 302 29.96 13.69 -11.47
N PRO A 303 29.71 14.77 -10.68
CA PRO A 303 28.54 15.64 -10.87
C PRO A 303 28.40 16.20 -12.30
N LYS A 304 29.52 16.33 -13.02
CA LYS A 304 29.57 16.75 -14.43
C LYS A 304 28.92 15.77 -15.41
N GLU A 305 28.84 14.49 -15.10
CA GLU A 305 28.25 13.47 -16.00
C GLU A 305 26.73 13.57 -16.08
N PHE A 306 26.10 14.23 -15.12
CA PHE A 306 24.67 14.52 -15.11
C PHE A 306 24.34 15.88 -15.76
N ARG A 307 25.36 16.69 -16.12
CA ARG A 307 25.10 17.96 -16.82
C ARG A 307 24.54 17.67 -18.21
N GLY A 308 23.43 18.30 -18.54
CA GLY A 308 22.76 18.16 -19.84
C GLY A 308 21.75 17.02 -19.91
N LEU A 309 21.52 16.28 -18.81
CA LEU A 309 20.33 15.43 -18.70
C LEU A 309 19.10 16.33 -18.51
N HIS A 310 17.98 15.96 -19.12
CA HIS A 310 16.69 16.67 -18.95
C HIS A 310 15.98 16.33 -17.63
N PHE A 311 16.56 15.42 -16.83
CA PHE A 311 15.97 14.90 -15.60
C PHE A 311 16.98 14.91 -14.44
N GLU A 312 16.44 14.86 -13.21
CA GLU A 312 17.23 14.74 -11.99
C GLU A 312 17.61 13.27 -11.73
N VAL A 313 18.87 13.01 -11.38
CA VAL A 313 19.32 11.70 -10.88
C VAL A 313 19.50 11.77 -9.37
N LYS A 314 18.77 10.93 -8.64
CA LYS A 314 18.89 10.76 -7.19
C LYS A 314 19.44 9.38 -6.85
N PHE A 315 20.54 9.35 -6.10
CA PHE A 315 21.07 8.12 -5.50
C PHE A 315 20.38 7.87 -4.17
N CYS A 316 19.56 6.82 -4.11
CA CYS A 316 18.77 6.50 -2.95
C CYS A 316 19.54 5.61 -1.98
N ARG A 317 19.66 6.07 -0.73
CA ARG A 317 20.05 5.22 0.39
C ARG A 317 18.88 4.34 0.82
N ARG A 318 19.16 3.19 1.44
CA ARG A 318 18.14 2.20 1.85
C ARG A 318 16.89 2.80 2.54
N ARG A 319 17.04 3.82 3.37
CA ARG A 319 15.90 4.35 4.16
C ARG A 319 15.04 5.39 3.43
N GLU A 320 15.48 5.94 2.30
CA GLU A 320 14.88 7.17 1.75
C GLU A 320 13.61 6.95 0.92
N THR A 321 13.32 5.72 0.48
CA THR A 321 12.26 5.42 -0.51
C THR A 321 11.11 4.61 0.04
N LEU A 322 11.19 4.22 1.30
CA LEU A 322 10.24 3.31 1.94
C LEU A 322 9.25 4.01 2.86
N LEU A 323 9.25 5.34 2.88
CA LEU A 323 8.42 6.05 3.83
C LEU A 323 6.96 5.95 3.43
N GLU A 324 6.16 5.30 4.26
CA GLU A 324 4.71 5.33 4.19
C GLU A 324 4.24 5.83 5.56
N LYS A 325 3.86 7.12 5.63
CA LYS A 325 3.65 7.84 6.88
C LYS A 325 2.70 7.10 7.85
N ASP A 326 1.68 6.46 7.29
CA ASP A 326 0.63 5.77 8.06
C ASP A 326 0.96 4.28 8.32
N TRP A 327 2.14 3.81 7.93
CA TRP A 327 2.60 2.44 8.12
C TRP A 327 3.76 2.39 9.14
N MET A 328 3.55 1.72 10.28
CA MET A 328 4.63 1.30 11.20
C MET A 328 5.69 2.39 11.47
N MET A 329 5.30 3.48 12.16
CA MET A 329 6.17 4.66 12.45
C MET A 329 6.77 5.33 11.20
N GLY A 330 6.16 5.11 10.02
CA GLY A 330 6.62 5.65 8.76
C GLY A 330 7.52 4.72 7.96
N TYR A 331 7.99 3.59 8.50
CA TYR A 331 8.99 2.73 7.88
C TYR A 331 8.37 1.51 7.21
N CYS A 332 8.48 1.41 5.88
CA CYS A 332 8.43 0.12 5.18
C CYS A 332 9.85 -0.48 5.10
N ASP A 333 9.97 -1.79 4.88
CA ASP A 333 11.26 -2.44 4.63
C ASP A 333 11.51 -2.65 3.14
N LEU A 334 12.74 -2.40 2.69
CA LEU A 334 13.19 -2.62 1.32
C LEU A 334 13.53 -4.10 1.21
N LEU A 335 12.78 -4.85 0.40
CA LEU A 335 13.19 -6.20 0.00
C LEU A 335 14.29 -6.17 -1.07
N SER A 336 15.14 -5.14 -1.05
CA SER A 336 16.21 -4.90 -2.02
C SER A 336 17.35 -5.90 -2.00
N HIS A 337 17.26 -6.92 -1.13
CA HIS A 337 18.32 -7.92 -0.93
C HIS A 337 17.86 -9.35 -1.19
N MET A 338 16.63 -9.54 -1.67
CA MET A 338 16.17 -10.85 -2.10
C MET A 338 16.03 -10.89 -3.62
N VAL A 339 17.18 -10.85 -4.29
CA VAL A 339 17.38 -11.84 -5.37
C VAL A 339 17.50 -13.16 -4.63
N TRP A 340 16.72 -14.17 -5.01
CA TRP A 340 16.94 -15.51 -4.49
C TRP A 340 18.35 -16.00 -4.84
#